data_AF-A0A7X8XJF7-F1
#
_entry.id   AF-A0A7X8XJF7-F1
#
_cell.length_a   1.000
_cell.length_b   1.000
_cell.length_c   1.000
_cell.angle_alpha   90.00
_cell.angle_beta   90.00
_cell.angle_gamma   90.00
#
_symmetry.space_group_name_H-M   'P 1'
#
loop_
_entity.id
_entity.type
_entity.pdbx_description
1 polymer ?
#
loop_
_entity_poly.entity_id
_entity_poly.type
_entity_poly.pdbx_seq_one_letter_code
_entity_poly.pdbx_strand_id
1 'polypeptide(L)'
;MRRAHQRPNGYAIGIVLIVLVLIMMMGGTLVYLGTHNLDQIRTSERQTALRHTADGGLHEMLDLLYQDSEYGQDQTASSSGVFSSSQGATRYSWTFDPSSATPWSTNNLEGESAVTGYGGRTVPPGCALLFVSAEFDGVNTNQTPVVVGSVTTNRFPYAVASDGVIELDDVSTIIPGQGHLLSNKVGGLPNIKAGLVEGMTFSRDGLGSILVQAN
;
A
#
# COMPACT_ATOMS: atom_id res chain seq x y z
N MET A 1 -35.19 28.62 77.28
CA MET A 1 -34.32 27.95 76.28
C MET A 1 -34.92 26.59 75.90
N ARG A 2 -35.63 26.49 74.77
CA ARG A 2 -36.09 25.20 74.23
C ARG A 2 -35.28 24.89 72.98
N ARG A 3 -34.50 23.81 73.02
CA ARG A 3 -33.67 23.31 71.92
C ARG A 3 -34.57 22.81 70.79
N ALA A 4 -34.27 23.26 69.56
CA ALA A 4 -34.88 22.79 68.34
C ALA A 4 -34.68 21.27 68.18
N HIS A 5 -35.77 20.53 67.97
CA HIS A 5 -35.72 19.17 67.42
C HIS A 5 -35.97 19.27 65.92
N GLN A 6 -34.91 19.40 65.13
CA GLN A 6 -34.96 19.14 63.70
C GLN A 6 -35.20 17.64 63.51
N ARG A 7 -36.34 17.26 62.91
CA ARG A 7 -36.64 15.86 62.57
C ARG A 7 -35.77 15.45 61.36
N PRO A 8 -34.89 14.43 61.48
CA PRO A 8 -33.88 14.13 60.46
C PRO A 8 -34.38 13.31 59.25
N ASN A 9 -35.66 12.95 59.18
CA ASN A 9 -36.13 11.91 58.25
C ASN A 9 -36.33 12.39 56.80
N GLY A 10 -36.58 13.69 56.57
CA GLY A 10 -36.72 14.23 55.21
C GLY A 10 -35.38 14.31 54.46
N TYR A 11 -34.29 14.49 55.20
CA TYR A 11 -32.94 14.57 54.65
C TYR A 11 -32.44 13.20 54.16
N ALA A 12 -32.76 12.13 54.90
CA ALA A 12 -32.41 10.76 54.52
C ALA A 12 -33.06 10.31 53.19
N ILE A 13 -34.34 10.65 52.97
CA ILE A 13 -35.04 10.34 51.72
C ILE A 13 -34.41 11.10 50.55
N GLY A 14 -34.06 12.38 50.74
CA GLY A 14 -33.36 13.18 49.73
C GLY A 14 -32.00 12.60 49.33
N ILE A 15 -31.19 12.15 50.30
CA ILE A 15 -29.90 11.50 50.03
C ILE A 15 -30.08 10.21 49.24
N VAL A 16 -31.03 9.34 49.64
CA VAL A 16 -31.28 8.07 48.95
C VAL A 16 -31.69 8.30 47.49
N LEU A 17 -32.52 9.31 47.24
CA LEU A 17 -32.96 9.66 45.89
C LEU A 17 -31.80 10.17 45.02
N ILE A 18 -30.92 11.01 45.59
CA ILE A 18 -29.71 11.48 44.90
C ILE A 18 -28.78 10.30 44.58
N VAL A 19 -28.55 9.41 45.54
CA VAL A 19 -27.71 8.21 45.33
C VAL A 19 -28.31 7.32 44.24
N LEU A 20 -29.64 7.14 44.22
CA LEU A 20 -30.32 6.34 43.20
C LEU A 20 -30.22 6.97 41.80
N VAL A 21 -30.34 8.30 41.69
CA VAL A 21 -30.11 9.03 40.45
C VAL A 21 -28.66 8.89 39.99
N LEU A 22 -27.68 8.97 40.89
CA LEU A 22 -26.27 8.77 40.57
C LEU A 22 -26.01 7.34 40.06
N ILE A 23 -26.59 6.32 40.71
CA ILE A 23 -26.47 4.93 40.26
C ILE A 23 -27.10 4.75 38.87
N MET A 24 -28.27 5.33 38.62
CA MET A 24 -28.91 5.28 37.29
C MET A 24 -28.07 5.99 36.22
N MET A 25 -27.51 7.16 36.53
CA MET A 25 -26.63 7.89 35.61
C MET A 25 -25.35 7.10 35.31
N MET A 26 -24.70 6.51 36.33
CA MET A 26 -23.52 5.68 36.14
C MET A 26 -23.84 4.42 35.31
N GLY A 27 -24.96 3.75 35.61
CA GLY A 27 -25.42 2.59 34.86
C GLY A 27 -25.71 2.91 33.40
N GLY A 28 -26.43 4.01 33.13
CA GLY A 28 -26.70 4.46 31.76
C GLY A 28 -25.43 4.84 31.00
N THR A 29 -24.48 5.49 31.66
CA THR A 29 -23.19 5.86 31.07
C THR A 29 -22.37 4.62 30.70
N LEU A 30 -22.33 3.60 31.58
CA LEU A 30 -21.65 2.34 31.30
C LEU A 30 -22.25 1.60 30.09
N VAL A 31 -23.59 1.55 30.00
CA VAL A 31 -24.27 0.93 28.86
C VAL A 31 -23.95 1.71 27.58
N TYR A 32 -24.04 3.04 27.61
CA TYR A 32 -23.73 3.89 26.47
C TYR A 32 -22.28 3.74 25.99
N LEU A 33 -21.30 3.78 26.90
CA LEU A 33 -19.89 3.58 26.58
C LEU A 33 -19.65 2.16 26.03
N GLY A 34 -20.33 1.15 26.58
CA GLY A 34 -20.25 -0.23 26.11
C GLY A 34 -20.71 -0.36 24.66
N THR A 35 -21.89 0.16 24.32
CA THR A 35 -22.42 0.09 22.95
C THR A 35 -21.58 0.92 21.98
N HIS A 36 -21.17 2.12 22.39
CA HIS A 36 -20.35 2.99 21.55
C HIS A 36 -18.98 2.38 21.23
N ASN A 37 -18.31 1.79 22.21
CA ASN A 37 -17.04 1.10 21.99
C ASN A 37 -17.19 -0.11 21.06
N LEU A 38 -18.26 -0.89 21.19
CA LEU A 38 -18.50 -2.03 20.31
C LEU A 38 -18.71 -1.60 18.85
N ASP A 39 -19.46 -0.52 18.62
CA ASP A 39 -19.66 0.01 17.28
C ASP A 39 -18.35 0.56 16.68
N GLN A 40 -17.52 1.21 17.50
CA GLN A 40 -16.21 1.68 17.07
C GLN A 40 -15.26 0.52 16.73
N ILE A 41 -15.23 -0.54 17.55
CA ILE A 41 -14.43 -1.75 17.28
C ILE A 41 -14.86 -2.39 15.96
N ARG A 42 -16.17 -2.60 15.75
CA ARG A 42 -16.69 -3.18 14.50
C ARG A 42 -16.33 -2.33 13.27
N THR A 43 -16.42 -1.01 13.39
CA THR A 43 -16.05 -0.09 12.31
C THR A 43 -14.55 -0.18 12.00
N SER A 44 -13.71 -0.23 13.03
CA SER A 44 -12.26 -0.38 12.88
C SER A 44 -11.88 -1.72 12.23
N GLU A 45 -12.49 -2.81 12.65
CA GLU A 45 -12.28 -4.15 12.07
C GLU A 45 -12.67 -4.17 10.58
N ARG A 46 -13.81 -3.59 10.22
CA ARG A 46 -14.29 -3.50 8.84
C ARG A 46 -13.35 -2.68 7.96
N GLN A 47 -12.86 -1.54 8.42
CA GLN A 47 -11.89 -0.74 7.68
C GLN A 47 -10.57 -1.49 7.47
N THR A 48 -10.15 -2.28 8.45
CA THR A 48 -8.94 -3.11 8.36
C THR A 48 -9.13 -4.21 7.32
N ALA A 49 -10.29 -4.86 7.30
CA ALA A 49 -10.61 -5.88 6.29
C ALA A 49 -10.62 -5.31 4.86
N LEU A 50 -11.20 -4.12 4.66
CA LEU A 50 -11.19 -3.45 3.35
C LEU A 50 -9.77 -3.08 2.91
N ARG A 51 -8.94 -2.56 3.81
CA ARG A 51 -7.53 -2.25 3.52
C ARG A 51 -6.75 -3.49 3.11
N HIS A 52 -6.86 -4.59 3.87
CA HIS A 52 -6.23 -5.85 3.49
C HIS A 52 -6.69 -6.37 2.12
N THR A 53 -7.98 -6.19 1.80
CA THR A 53 -8.52 -6.58 0.50
C THR A 53 -7.92 -5.72 -0.63
N ALA A 54 -7.83 -4.40 -0.42
CA ALA A 54 -7.21 -3.48 -1.36
C ALA A 54 -5.71 -3.78 -1.54
N ASP A 55 -4.99 -4.07 -0.46
CA ASP A 55 -3.57 -4.45 -0.50
C ASP A 55 -3.36 -5.77 -1.27
N GLY A 56 -4.28 -6.73 -1.16
CA GLY A 56 -4.27 -7.95 -1.96
C GLY A 56 -4.44 -7.67 -3.45
N GLY A 57 -5.39 -6.82 -3.82
CA GLY A 57 -5.55 -6.39 -5.22
C GLY A 57 -4.37 -5.57 -5.74
N LEU A 58 -3.70 -4.81 -4.87
CA LEU A 58 -2.48 -4.08 -5.23
C LEU A 58 -1.32 -5.03 -5.49
N HIS A 59 -1.17 -6.10 -4.70
CA HIS A 59 -0.17 -7.14 -4.94
C HIS A 59 -0.42 -7.86 -6.27
N GLU A 60 -1.67 -8.23 -6.58
CA GLU A 60 -2.00 -8.82 -7.89
C GLU A 60 -1.62 -7.88 -9.03
N MET A 61 -1.98 -6.59 -8.94
CA MET A 61 -1.65 -5.61 -9.98
C MET A 61 -0.13 -5.41 -10.12
N LEU A 62 0.62 -5.42 -9.02
CA LEU A 62 2.08 -5.38 -9.05
C LEU A 62 2.67 -6.64 -9.70
N ASP A 63 2.14 -7.82 -9.39
CA ASP A 63 2.59 -9.08 -10.00
C ASP A 63 2.35 -9.09 -11.51
N LEU A 64 1.22 -8.56 -11.97
CA LEU A 64 0.93 -8.38 -13.39
C LEU A 64 1.93 -7.43 -14.05
N LEU A 65 2.19 -6.27 -13.45
CA LEU A 65 3.19 -5.31 -13.95
C LEU A 65 4.62 -5.85 -13.92
N TYR A 66 4.93 -6.78 -13.00
CA TYR A 66 6.24 -7.44 -12.94
C TYR A 66 6.42 -8.55 -13.97
N GLN A 67 5.32 -9.16 -14.43
CA GLN A 67 5.32 -10.14 -15.51
C GLN A 67 5.31 -9.47 -16.88
N ASP A 68 4.61 -8.34 -17.00
CA ASP A 68 4.46 -7.57 -18.22
C ASP A 68 4.49 -6.06 -17.89
N SER A 69 5.59 -5.38 -18.23
CA SER A 69 5.75 -3.95 -17.96
C SER A 69 4.89 -3.06 -18.86
N GLU A 70 4.34 -3.60 -19.95
CA GLU A 70 3.39 -2.91 -20.83
C GLU A 70 1.94 -3.06 -20.36
N TYR A 71 1.69 -3.87 -19.33
CA TYR A 71 0.34 -4.15 -18.86
C TYR A 71 -0.44 -2.87 -18.49
N GLY A 72 -1.62 -2.68 -19.11
CA GLY A 72 -2.48 -1.53 -18.88
C GLY A 72 -2.01 -0.21 -19.53
N GLN A 73 -0.96 -0.21 -20.36
CA GLN A 73 -0.60 0.98 -21.15
C GLN A 73 -1.67 1.36 -22.18
N ASP A 74 -2.40 0.38 -22.70
CA ASP A 74 -3.51 0.56 -23.63
C ASP A 74 -4.77 1.16 -22.98
N GLN A 75 -4.76 1.36 -21.66
CA GLN A 75 -5.87 1.88 -20.87
C GLN A 75 -7.15 1.03 -20.99
N THR A 76 -7.03 -0.28 -21.18
CA THR A 76 -8.20 -1.19 -21.19
C THR A 76 -8.20 -2.20 -20.06
N ALA A 77 -7.03 -2.44 -19.45
CA ALA A 77 -6.87 -3.43 -18.40
C ALA A 77 -7.70 -3.11 -17.15
N SER A 78 -8.43 -4.10 -16.66
CA SER A 78 -9.18 -4.02 -15.41
C SER A 78 -9.30 -5.42 -14.80
N SER A 79 -9.36 -5.47 -13.46
CA SER A 79 -9.64 -6.72 -12.75
C SER A 79 -10.40 -6.43 -11.46
N SER A 80 -11.01 -7.47 -10.94
CA SER A 80 -11.66 -7.47 -9.64
C SER A 80 -11.60 -8.87 -9.03
N GLY A 81 -11.48 -8.94 -7.72
CA GLY A 81 -11.50 -10.19 -6.98
C GLY A 81 -12.27 -10.06 -5.68
N VAL A 82 -12.76 -11.19 -5.18
CA VAL A 82 -13.55 -11.27 -3.94
C VAL A 82 -12.78 -12.05 -2.89
N PHE A 83 -12.67 -11.48 -1.70
CA PHE A 83 -12.13 -12.10 -0.52
C PHE A 83 -13.23 -12.35 0.51
N SER A 84 -13.36 -13.59 0.97
CA SER A 84 -14.34 -13.94 2.01
C SER A 84 -13.66 -14.00 3.38
N SER A 85 -14.19 -13.27 4.36
CA SER A 85 -13.72 -13.27 5.74
C SER A 85 -14.86 -13.50 6.73
N SER A 86 -14.53 -13.65 8.01
CA SER A 86 -15.51 -13.71 9.10
C SER A 86 -16.39 -12.45 9.22
N GLN A 87 -15.96 -11.33 8.64
CA GLN A 87 -16.67 -10.04 8.64
C GLN A 87 -17.60 -9.88 7.42
N GLY A 88 -17.55 -10.80 6.46
CA GLY A 88 -18.28 -10.75 5.20
C GLY A 88 -17.36 -10.87 3.97
N ALA A 89 -17.97 -10.88 2.80
CA ALA A 89 -17.28 -10.81 1.53
C ALA A 89 -16.89 -9.36 1.23
N THR A 90 -15.64 -9.15 0.85
CA THR A 90 -15.10 -7.88 0.36
C THR A 90 -14.63 -8.08 -1.07
N ARG A 91 -14.75 -7.06 -1.90
CA ARG A 91 -14.31 -7.07 -3.30
C ARG A 91 -13.27 -5.98 -3.49
N TYR A 92 -12.15 -6.30 -4.12
CA TYR A 92 -11.27 -5.27 -4.69
C TYR A 92 -11.53 -5.13 -6.18
N SER A 93 -11.23 -3.95 -6.71
CA SER A 93 -11.23 -3.66 -8.14
C SER A 93 -10.19 -2.59 -8.46
N TRP A 94 -9.63 -2.68 -9.66
CA TRP A 94 -8.73 -1.69 -10.22
C TRP A 94 -8.91 -1.63 -11.74
N THR A 95 -8.53 -0.50 -12.33
CA THR A 95 -8.62 -0.29 -13.77
C THR A 95 -7.57 0.70 -14.24
N PHE A 96 -7.07 0.52 -15.45
CA PHE A 96 -6.28 1.50 -16.20
C PHE A 96 -7.16 2.31 -17.17
N ASP A 97 -8.43 1.95 -17.32
CA ASP A 97 -9.38 2.63 -18.19
C ASP A 97 -9.98 3.87 -17.48
N PRO A 98 -9.66 5.10 -17.95
CA PRO A 98 -10.18 6.32 -17.35
C PRO A 98 -11.70 6.49 -17.51
N SER A 99 -12.33 5.73 -18.41
CA SER A 99 -13.78 5.74 -18.64
C SER A 99 -14.55 4.74 -17.77
N SER A 100 -13.86 3.74 -17.22
CA SER A 100 -14.47 2.64 -16.46
C SER A 100 -14.78 3.02 -15.01
N ALA A 101 -13.80 3.60 -14.30
CA ALA A 101 -13.97 3.98 -12.90
C ALA A 101 -13.02 5.09 -12.45
N THR A 102 -13.38 5.74 -11.35
CA THR A 102 -12.51 6.71 -10.65
C THR A 102 -12.25 6.24 -9.22
N PRO A 103 -10.98 6.21 -8.76
CA PRO A 103 -9.75 6.50 -9.50
C PRO A 103 -9.35 5.40 -10.48
N TRP A 104 -8.60 5.77 -11.53
CA TRP A 104 -7.95 4.83 -12.46
C TRP A 104 -6.42 4.89 -12.30
N SER A 105 -5.76 3.77 -12.56
CA SER A 105 -4.31 3.61 -12.58
C SER A 105 -3.72 4.13 -13.90
N THR A 106 -2.43 4.44 -13.91
CA THR A 106 -1.70 4.94 -15.08
C THR A 106 -0.32 4.30 -15.11
N ASN A 107 -0.07 3.46 -16.12
CA ASN A 107 1.23 2.85 -16.34
C ASN A 107 2.10 3.74 -17.25
N ASN A 108 3.30 4.10 -16.79
CA ASN A 108 4.31 4.82 -17.56
C ASN A 108 5.71 4.20 -17.35
N LEU A 109 5.77 2.90 -17.08
CA LEU A 109 7.02 2.18 -16.77
C LEU A 109 8.00 2.13 -17.95
N GLU A 110 7.49 2.00 -19.17
CA GLU A 110 8.28 2.03 -20.41
C GLU A 110 8.20 3.40 -21.12
N GLY A 111 7.57 4.39 -20.51
CA GLY A 111 7.43 5.71 -21.13
C GLY A 111 8.71 6.53 -21.05
N GLU A 112 9.05 7.21 -22.14
CA GLU A 112 10.23 8.10 -22.23
C GLU A 112 9.95 9.53 -21.73
N SER A 113 8.67 9.89 -21.57
CA SER A 113 8.25 11.21 -21.12
C SER A 113 7.18 11.12 -20.04
N ALA A 114 6.97 12.21 -19.31
CA ALA A 114 5.98 12.24 -18.26
C ALA A 114 4.56 12.26 -18.85
N VAL A 115 3.66 11.45 -18.28
CA VAL A 115 2.25 11.37 -18.69
C VAL A 115 1.33 11.93 -17.61
N THR A 116 0.08 12.25 -17.99
CA THR A 116 -0.93 12.73 -17.04
C THR A 116 -1.78 11.56 -16.58
N GLY A 117 -1.75 11.26 -15.28
CA GLY A 117 -2.59 10.26 -14.62
C GLY A 117 -3.82 10.85 -13.92
N TYR A 118 -4.48 10.01 -13.12
CA TYR A 118 -5.71 10.36 -12.42
C TYR A 118 -5.61 11.67 -11.61
N GLY A 119 -6.63 12.51 -11.74
CA GLY A 119 -6.69 13.81 -11.05
C GLY A 119 -5.68 14.84 -11.54
N GLY A 120 -5.16 14.69 -12.77
CA GLY A 120 -4.18 15.60 -13.36
C GLY A 120 -2.76 15.42 -12.81
N ARG A 121 -2.49 14.31 -12.11
CA ARG A 121 -1.18 14.04 -11.51
C ARG A 121 -0.18 13.66 -12.59
N THR A 122 1.01 14.25 -12.55
CA THR A 122 2.10 13.85 -13.44
C THR A 122 2.68 12.51 -13.00
N VAL A 123 2.72 11.52 -13.90
CA VAL A 123 3.40 10.25 -13.72
C VAL A 123 4.72 10.32 -14.50
N PRO A 124 5.88 10.37 -13.82
CA PRO A 124 7.18 10.46 -14.47
C PRO A 124 7.46 9.25 -15.39
N PRO A 125 8.40 9.36 -16.34
CA PRO A 125 8.90 8.20 -17.08
C PRO A 125 9.49 7.17 -16.11
N GLY A 126 9.34 5.88 -16.40
CA GLY A 126 9.82 4.80 -15.54
C GLY A 126 8.98 4.55 -14.28
N CYS A 127 7.75 5.05 -14.21
CA CYS A 127 6.86 4.93 -13.04
C CYS A 127 5.45 4.49 -13.42
N ALA A 128 4.74 3.82 -12.52
CA ALA A 128 3.30 3.63 -12.62
C ALA A 128 2.60 4.15 -11.36
N LEU A 129 1.48 4.83 -11.58
CA LEU A 129 0.57 5.28 -10.55
C LEU A 129 -0.58 4.28 -10.44
N LEU A 130 -0.74 3.68 -9.28
CA LEU A 130 -1.60 2.53 -9.06
C LEU A 130 -2.69 2.87 -8.06
N PHE A 131 -3.94 2.51 -8.36
CA PHE A 131 -5.06 2.60 -7.44
C PHE A 131 -5.86 1.32 -7.39
N VAL A 132 -6.24 0.92 -6.18
CA VAL A 132 -7.13 -0.22 -5.93
C VAL A 132 -8.23 0.24 -4.98
N SER A 133 -9.48 0.01 -5.38
CA SER A 133 -10.65 0.23 -4.54
C SER A 133 -11.09 -1.08 -3.91
N ALA A 134 -11.50 -1.05 -2.64
CA ALA A 134 -12.11 -2.18 -1.96
C ALA A 134 -13.42 -1.78 -1.29
N GLU A 135 -14.43 -2.62 -1.44
CA GLU A 135 -15.77 -2.45 -0.86
C GLU A 135 -16.31 -3.76 -0.30
N PHE A 136 -17.35 -3.68 0.54
CA PHE A 136 -18.06 -4.87 0.99
C PHE A 136 -19.04 -5.32 -0.10
N ASP A 137 -19.05 -6.63 -0.38
CA ASP A 137 -19.96 -7.24 -1.33
C ASP A 137 -21.26 -7.67 -0.62
N GLY A 138 -22.42 -7.41 -1.23
CA GLY A 138 -23.73 -7.76 -0.70
C GLY A 138 -24.26 -6.87 0.44
N VAL A 139 -24.58 -7.47 1.59
CA VAL A 139 -25.44 -6.87 2.65
C VAL A 139 -24.78 -5.66 3.36
N ASN A 140 -23.46 -5.51 3.26
CA ASN A 140 -22.68 -4.45 3.91
C ASN A 140 -22.23 -3.33 2.94
N THR A 141 -22.84 -3.22 1.77
CA THR A 141 -22.52 -2.23 0.70
C THR A 141 -22.68 -0.76 1.10
N ASN A 142 -23.34 -0.46 2.23
CA ASN A 142 -23.51 0.92 2.71
C ASN A 142 -22.24 1.52 3.36
N GLN A 143 -21.12 0.80 3.38
CA GLN A 143 -19.84 1.30 3.89
C GLN A 143 -19.10 2.07 2.79
N THR A 144 -18.43 3.16 3.17
CA THR A 144 -17.58 3.91 2.23
C THR A 144 -16.44 3.01 1.72
N PRO A 145 -16.24 2.92 0.39
CA PRO A 145 -15.13 2.15 -0.16
C PRO A 145 -13.79 2.71 0.31
N VAL A 146 -12.82 1.81 0.44
CA VAL A 146 -11.43 2.18 0.75
C VAL A 146 -10.64 2.17 -0.55
N VAL A 147 -9.91 3.24 -0.80
CA VAL A 147 -8.98 3.32 -1.93
C VAL A 147 -7.55 3.34 -1.39
N VAL A 148 -6.72 2.43 -1.89
CA VAL A 148 -5.28 2.42 -1.67
C VAL A 148 -4.61 2.89 -2.96
N GLY A 149 -3.66 3.81 -2.82
CA GLY A 149 -2.86 4.32 -3.93
C GLY A 149 -1.38 4.02 -3.70
N SER A 150 -0.66 3.64 -4.76
CA SER A 150 0.77 3.39 -4.72
C SER A 150 1.44 4.00 -5.96
N VAL A 151 2.72 4.34 -5.82
CA VAL A 151 3.58 4.65 -6.96
C VAL A 151 4.64 3.57 -6.99
N THR A 152 4.72 2.86 -8.10
CA THR A 152 5.80 1.90 -8.35
C THR A 152 6.72 2.47 -9.41
N THR A 153 8.01 2.18 -9.31
CA THR A 153 9.00 2.53 -10.34
C THR A 153 9.41 1.26 -11.06
N ASN A 154 9.96 1.41 -12.26
CA ASN A 154 10.56 0.29 -12.95
C ASN A 154 11.59 -0.38 -12.01
N ARG A 155 11.59 -1.70 -12.10
CA ARG A 155 12.33 -2.65 -11.27
C ARG A 155 13.74 -2.13 -11.07
N PHE A 156 14.24 -2.14 -9.83
CA PHE A 156 15.68 -2.05 -9.59
C PHE A 156 16.35 -3.08 -10.48
N PRO A 157 17.09 -2.65 -11.50
CA PRO A 157 17.59 -3.57 -12.48
C PRO A 157 18.91 -4.06 -11.89
N TYR A 158 18.83 -5.22 -11.24
CA TYR A 158 19.96 -6.05 -10.80
C TYR A 158 21.15 -5.29 -10.18
N ALA A 159 21.19 -5.23 -8.84
CA ALA A 159 22.45 -5.02 -8.14
C ALA A 159 23.16 -6.38 -8.01
N VAL A 160 24.21 -6.62 -8.82
CA VAL A 160 25.03 -7.83 -8.69
C VAL A 160 26.30 -7.47 -7.93
N ALA A 161 26.44 -8.04 -6.74
CA ALA A 161 27.68 -7.99 -5.97
C ALA A 161 28.33 -9.38 -6.00
N SER A 162 29.62 -9.43 -6.28
CA SER A 162 30.40 -10.69 -6.28
C SER A 162 31.76 -10.48 -5.64
N ASP A 163 32.16 -11.44 -4.80
CA ASP A 163 33.54 -11.53 -4.28
C ASP A 163 34.51 -12.13 -5.32
N GLY A 164 33.98 -12.59 -6.47
CA GLY A 164 34.74 -13.16 -7.58
C GLY A 164 34.80 -12.27 -8.82
N VAL A 165 35.22 -12.86 -9.94
CA VAL A 165 35.14 -12.20 -11.26
C VAL A 165 33.68 -12.20 -11.70
N ILE A 166 33.21 -11.05 -12.18
CA ILE A 166 31.89 -10.93 -12.83
C ILE A 166 32.11 -11.06 -14.34
N GLU A 167 31.49 -12.06 -14.96
CA GLU A 167 31.47 -12.25 -16.42
C GLU A 167 30.05 -12.04 -16.93
N LEU A 168 29.89 -11.10 -17.86
CA LEU A 168 28.62 -10.72 -18.49
C LEU A 168 28.83 -10.79 -20.00
N ASP A 169 28.11 -11.68 -20.67
CA ASP A 169 28.26 -11.86 -22.11
C ASP A 169 27.52 -10.78 -22.91
N ASP A 170 26.24 -10.56 -22.64
CA ASP A 170 25.43 -9.55 -23.32
C ASP A 170 24.32 -9.02 -22.39
N VAL A 171 24.23 -7.70 -22.24
CA VAL A 171 23.14 -7.02 -21.54
C VAL A 171 22.54 -5.99 -22.49
N SER A 172 21.48 -6.40 -23.18
CA SER A 172 20.61 -5.51 -23.94
C SER A 172 19.46 -5.04 -23.05
N THR A 173 19.28 -3.72 -22.96
CA THR A 173 18.12 -3.11 -22.32
C THR A 173 17.59 -1.98 -23.19
N ILE A 174 16.28 -1.80 -23.18
CA ILE A 174 15.58 -0.74 -23.92
C ILE A 174 15.73 0.61 -23.20
N ILE A 175 16.14 0.60 -21.92
CA ILE A 175 16.29 1.79 -21.09
C ILE A 175 17.73 1.88 -20.56
N PRO A 176 18.57 2.81 -21.07
CA PRO A 176 19.91 3.03 -20.55
C PRO A 176 19.87 3.57 -19.11
N GLY A 177 20.71 3.02 -18.22
CA GLY A 177 20.83 3.44 -16.82
C GLY A 177 20.57 2.31 -15.81
N GLN A 178 20.31 1.09 -16.30
CA GLN A 178 19.63 0.06 -15.54
C GLN A 178 20.54 -1.08 -15.06
N GLY A 179 21.61 -0.80 -14.33
CA GLY A 179 22.35 -1.87 -13.65
C GLY A 179 23.48 -1.39 -12.78
N HIS A 180 23.62 -1.93 -11.57
CA HIS A 180 24.77 -1.70 -10.71
C HIS A 180 25.54 -2.99 -10.48
N LEU A 181 26.78 -3.03 -10.95
CA LEU A 181 27.67 -4.18 -10.78
C LEU A 181 28.80 -3.77 -9.85
N LEU A 182 29.00 -4.54 -8.78
CA LEU A 182 30.09 -4.35 -7.83
C LEU A 182 30.92 -5.64 -7.73
N SER A 183 32.19 -5.57 -8.11
CA SER A 183 33.15 -6.63 -7.76
C SER A 183 33.94 -6.23 -6.51
N ASN A 184 33.84 -7.05 -5.47
CA ASN A 184 34.65 -6.93 -4.24
C ASN A 184 36.03 -7.61 -4.39
N LYS A 185 36.33 -8.19 -5.56
CA LYS A 185 37.61 -8.84 -5.80
C LYS A 185 38.71 -7.77 -5.85
N VAL A 186 39.61 -7.76 -4.88
CA VAL A 186 40.81 -6.91 -4.89
C VAL A 186 41.94 -7.63 -5.61
N GLY A 187 42.41 -7.07 -6.73
CA GLY A 187 43.39 -7.68 -7.63
C GLY A 187 42.75 -8.59 -8.69
N GLY A 188 42.98 -8.28 -9.97
CA GLY A 188 42.41 -8.99 -11.12
C GLY A 188 42.60 -8.20 -12.42
N LEU A 189 42.79 -8.91 -13.54
CA LEU A 189 42.94 -8.31 -14.88
C LEU A 189 42.16 -9.15 -15.91
N PRO A 190 40.81 -9.05 -16.01
CA PRO A 190 39.91 -8.12 -15.31
C PRO A 190 39.15 -8.73 -14.11
N ASN A 191 38.50 -7.84 -13.34
CA ASN A 191 37.59 -8.15 -12.22
C ASN A 191 36.13 -8.17 -12.68
N ILE A 192 35.82 -7.37 -13.70
CA ILE A 192 34.55 -7.38 -14.40
C ILE A 192 34.87 -7.47 -15.89
N LYS A 193 34.32 -8.49 -16.56
CA LYS A 193 34.34 -8.65 -18.01
C LYS A 193 32.92 -8.53 -18.52
N ALA A 194 32.67 -7.57 -19.38
CA ALA A 194 31.37 -7.33 -20.01
C ALA A 194 31.52 -7.27 -21.53
N GLY A 195 30.56 -7.83 -22.27
CA GLY A 195 30.39 -7.60 -23.71
C GLY A 195 29.66 -6.27 -23.98
N LEU A 196 28.50 -6.33 -24.65
CA LEU A 196 27.62 -5.18 -24.86
C LEU A 196 26.91 -4.82 -23.55
N VAL A 197 27.03 -3.56 -23.12
CA VAL A 197 26.45 -3.07 -21.86
C VAL A 197 25.91 -1.66 -22.03
N GLU A 198 24.64 -1.58 -22.42
CA GLU A 198 23.94 -0.32 -22.61
C GLU A 198 23.43 0.22 -21.26
N GLY A 199 23.99 1.36 -20.83
CA GLY A 199 23.51 2.06 -19.64
C GLY A 199 23.77 1.39 -18.29
N MET A 200 24.74 0.48 -18.17
CA MET A 200 25.14 -0.07 -16.88
C MET A 200 26.16 0.81 -16.16
N THR A 201 26.11 0.84 -14.82
CA THR A 201 27.14 1.43 -13.96
C THR A 201 27.98 0.34 -13.32
N PHE A 202 29.30 0.41 -13.51
CA PHE A 202 30.27 -0.53 -12.95
C PHE A 202 31.02 0.11 -11.80
N SER A 203 31.21 -0.64 -10.71
CA SER A 203 32.02 -0.27 -9.58
C SER A 203 32.90 -1.45 -9.14
N ARG A 204 34.00 -1.15 -8.45
CA ARG A 204 34.93 -2.14 -7.90
C ARG A 204 35.53 -1.66 -6.59
N ASP A 205 35.85 -2.61 -5.73
CA ASP A 205 36.62 -2.32 -4.53
C ASP A 205 38.14 -2.50 -4.80
N GLY A 206 38.93 -1.46 -4.55
CA GLY A 206 40.40 -1.50 -4.67
C GLY A 206 40.99 -1.67 -6.09
N LEU A 207 42.23 -2.20 -6.14
CA LEU A 207 43.02 -2.41 -7.37
C LEU A 207 42.44 -3.53 -8.25
N GLY A 208 42.59 -3.44 -9.57
CA GLY A 208 41.88 -4.31 -10.54
C GLY A 208 41.64 -3.65 -11.91
N SER A 209 40.84 -4.27 -12.80
CA SER A 209 40.38 -3.64 -14.05
C SER A 209 38.98 -4.09 -14.47
N ILE A 210 38.30 -3.24 -15.24
CA ILE A 210 37.01 -3.50 -15.87
C ILE A 210 37.28 -3.57 -17.37
N LEU A 211 36.90 -4.67 -18.02
CA LEU A 211 37.03 -4.85 -19.45
C LEU A 211 35.62 -4.86 -20.06
N VAL A 212 35.35 -3.88 -20.92
CA VAL A 212 34.13 -3.83 -21.74
C VAL A 212 34.54 -4.06 -23.19
N GLN A 213 34.08 -5.14 -23.79
CA GLN A 213 34.33 -5.47 -25.20
C GLN A 213 33.13 -5.02 -26.02
N ALA A 214 33.27 -3.91 -26.74
CA ALA A 214 32.31 -3.55 -27.77
C ALA A 214 32.47 -4.52 -28.95
N ASN A 215 31.41 -5.24 -29.29
CA ASN A 215 31.30 -5.92 -30.58
C ASN A 215 31.06 -4.90 -31.70
#